data_AF-A0A4W3H6H1-F1
#
_entry.id   AF-A0A4W3H6H1-F1
#
_cell.length_a   1.000
_cell.length_b   1.000
_cell.length_c   1.000
_cell.angle_alpha   90.00
_cell.angle_beta   90.00
_cell.angle_gamma   90.00
#
_symmetry.space_group_name_H-M   'P 1'
#
loop_
_entity.id
_entity.type
_entity.pdbx_description
1 polymer ?
#
loop_
_entity_poly.entity_id
_entity_poly.type
_entity_poly.pdbx_seq_one_letter_code
_entity_poly.pdbx_strand_id
1 'polypeptide(L)'
;TLSDTSTLSLVQFLLIFRKAAAGELAEDGGLLVLAQLSEIDVATEGVKGSKVFFEAKAKAIEDGNRFEVEIKAEQEEKKKQAEEKKQRRDAFKELKSAFH
;
A
#
# COMPACT_ATOMS: atom_id res chain seq x y z
N THR A 1 0.80 41.25 24.54
CA THR A 1 0.69 40.18 25.54
C THR A 1 0.98 38.87 24.84
N LEU A 2 2.26 38.48 24.81
CA LEU A 2 2.68 37.21 24.20
C LEU A 2 2.05 36.09 25.02
N SER A 3 1.17 35.33 24.39
CA SER A 3 0.46 34.20 24.98
C SER A 3 1.46 33.16 25.50
N ASP A 4 1.39 32.89 26.80
CA ASP A 4 2.00 31.73 27.43
C ASP A 4 1.69 30.47 26.65
N THR A 5 2.71 29.90 26.02
CA THR A 5 2.70 28.55 25.42
C THR A 5 3.62 27.66 26.25
N SER A 6 3.36 27.58 27.55
CA SER A 6 4.12 26.73 28.48
C SER A 6 3.79 25.23 28.35
N THR A 7 3.03 24.84 27.33
CA THR A 7 2.66 23.45 27.05
C THR A 7 2.99 23.09 25.60
N LEU A 8 3.66 21.95 25.42
CA LEU A 8 3.95 21.37 24.12
C LEU A 8 2.86 20.37 23.76
N SER A 9 2.27 20.53 22.58
CA SER A 9 1.46 19.46 21.99
C SER A 9 2.33 18.26 21.61
N LEU A 10 1.74 17.06 21.53
CA LEU A 10 2.46 15.85 21.09
C LEU A 10 3.14 16.06 19.73
N VAL A 11 2.50 16.77 18.80
CA VAL A 11 3.07 17.08 17.48
C VAL A 11 4.30 17.97 17.60
N GLN A 12 4.24 19.02 18.42
CA GLN A 12 5.39 19.89 18.67
C GLN A 12 6.51 19.16 19.39
N PHE A 13 6.18 18.27 20.33
CA PHE A 13 7.14 17.43 21.01
C PHE A 13 7.89 16.52 20.01
N LEU A 14 7.16 15.82 19.13
CA LEU A 14 7.75 14.97 18.09
C LEU A 14 8.56 15.78 17.05
N LEU A 15 8.17 17.03 16.78
CA LEU A 15 8.88 17.91 15.85
C LEU A 15 10.30 18.23 16.34
N ILE A 16 10.54 18.26 17.65
CA ILE A 16 11.88 18.46 18.22
C ILE A 16 12.82 17.34 17.74
N PHE A 17 12.42 16.08 17.88
CA PHE A 17 13.22 14.93 17.45
C PHE A 17 13.45 14.90 15.95
N ARG A 18 12.44 15.25 15.15
CA ARG A 18 12.58 15.36 13.70
C ARG A 18 13.61 16.42 13.31
N LYS A 19 13.57 17.59 13.95
CA LYS A 19 14.52 18.68 13.70
C LYS A 19 15.92 18.34 14.17
N ALA A 20 16.06 17.63 15.29
CA ALA A 20 17.34 17.11 15.76
C ALA A 20 17.95 16.16 14.73
N ALA A 21 17.19 15.18 14.22
CA ALA A 21 17.65 14.23 13.21
C ALA A 21 18.01 14.89 11.87
N ALA A 22 17.35 15.99 11.52
CA ALA A 22 17.64 16.78 10.32
C ALA A 22 18.83 17.76 10.48
N GLY A 23 19.41 17.87 11.68
CA GLY A 23 20.45 18.87 11.97
C GLY A 23 19.94 20.31 11.94
N GLU A 24 18.64 20.53 12.11
CA GLU A 24 18.00 21.85 12.05
C GLU A 24 17.92 22.55 13.42
N LEU A 25 18.43 21.93 14.49
CA LEU A 25 18.49 22.52 15.82
C LEU A 25 19.85 23.19 16.05
N ALA A 26 19.83 24.30 16.79
CA ALA A 26 21.05 24.97 17.22
C ALA A 26 21.90 24.03 18.10
N GLU A 27 23.20 23.98 17.84
CA GLU A 27 24.15 23.07 18.52
C GLU A 27 24.28 23.35 20.03
N ASP A 28 24.00 24.59 20.44
CA ASP A 28 24.00 25.08 21.82
C ASP A 28 22.60 25.17 22.44
N GLY A 29 21.56 24.72 21.72
CA GLY A 29 20.16 24.79 22.14
C GLY A 29 19.73 23.64 23.06
N GLY A 30 18.99 23.95 24.13
CA GLY A 30 18.48 22.93 25.08
C GLY A 30 17.55 21.87 24.48
N LEU A 31 16.93 22.14 23.32
CA LEU A 31 16.10 21.16 22.60
C LEU A 31 16.92 20.04 21.95
N LEU A 32 18.15 20.33 21.52
CA LEU A 32 19.05 19.32 20.98
C LEU A 32 19.50 18.36 22.10
N VAL A 33 19.81 18.91 23.27
CA VAL A 33 20.13 18.14 24.49
C VAL A 33 18.95 17.26 24.90
N LEU A 34 17.72 17.80 24.87
CA LEU A 34 16.51 17.02 25.14
C LEU A 34 16.37 15.82 24.18
N ALA A 35 16.65 16.03 22.88
CA ALA A 35 16.59 14.97 21.88
C ALA A 35 17.73 13.93 22.02
N GLN A 36 18.89 14.32 22.52
CA GLN A 36 20.03 13.42 22.75
C GLN A 36 19.90 12.59 24.03
N LEU A 37 19.29 13.16 25.08
CA LEU A 37 19.11 12.49 26.37
C LEU A 37 17.86 11.61 26.43
N SER A 38 17.00 11.67 25.42
CA SER A 38 15.85 10.77 25.36
C SER A 38 16.33 9.33 25.18
N GLU A 39 15.95 8.44 26.08
CA GLU A 39 16.25 7.01 26.00
C GLU A 39 15.57 6.32 24.80
N ILE A 40 14.64 7.01 24.13
CA ILE A 40 13.80 6.46 23.07
C ILE A 40 14.27 6.99 21.71
N ASP A 41 14.73 6.09 20.86
CA ASP A 41 14.89 6.37 19.42
C ASP A 41 13.50 6.43 18.76
N VAL A 42 12.97 7.65 18.62
CA VAL A 42 11.67 7.91 18.00
C VAL A 42 11.64 7.48 16.52
N ALA A 43 12.78 7.52 15.81
CA ALA A 43 12.83 7.12 14.41
C ALA A 43 12.58 5.62 14.24
N THR A 44 13.02 4.80 15.20
CA THR A 44 12.84 3.35 15.19
C THR A 44 11.57 2.91 15.92
N GLU A 45 11.34 3.40 17.13
CA GLU A 45 10.20 2.98 17.95
C GLU A 45 8.87 3.60 17.49
N GLY A 46 8.91 4.79 16.85
CA GLY A 46 7.71 5.45 16.33
C GLY A 46 7.08 4.80 15.08
N VAL A 47 7.85 4.01 14.31
CA VAL A 47 7.38 3.37 13.05
C VAL A 47 7.03 1.91 13.20
N LYS A 48 7.35 1.28 14.33
CA LYS A 48 7.24 -0.17 14.55
C LYS A 48 5.81 -0.71 14.36
N GLY A 49 4.80 0.00 14.88
CA GLY A 49 3.39 -0.36 14.69
C GLY A 49 2.82 0.02 13.32
N SER A 50 3.36 1.09 12.72
CA SER A 50 2.92 1.64 11.45
C SER A 50 3.32 0.74 10.28
N LYS A 51 4.56 0.24 10.28
CA LYS A 51 5.11 -0.63 9.23
C LYS A 51 4.23 -1.85 8.97
N VAL A 52 3.88 -2.60 10.03
CA VAL A 52 3.04 -3.80 9.93
C VAL A 52 1.64 -3.48 9.37
N PHE A 53 1.05 -2.36 9.80
CA PHE A 53 -0.27 -1.94 9.33
C PHE A 53 -0.28 -1.63 7.83
N PHE A 54 0.72 -0.89 7.35
CA PHE A 54 0.81 -0.54 5.92
C PHE A 54 1.22 -1.74 5.05
N GLU A 55 2.11 -2.60 5.52
CA GLU A 55 2.47 -3.85 4.83
C GLU A 55 1.26 -4.78 4.69
N ALA A 56 0.50 -4.98 5.77
CA ALA A 56 -0.72 -5.79 5.73
C ALA A 56 -1.76 -5.21 4.75
N LYS A 57 -1.91 -3.89 4.73
CA LYS A 57 -2.84 -3.21 3.81
C LYS A 57 -2.39 -3.32 2.35
N ALA A 58 -1.10 -3.17 2.07
CA ALA A 58 -0.54 -3.33 0.73
C ALA A 58 -0.73 -4.77 0.22
N LYS A 59 -0.44 -5.76 1.07
CA LYS A 59 -0.64 -7.18 0.76
C LYS A 59 -2.10 -7.51 0.46
N ALA A 60 -3.04 -6.99 1.26
CA ALA A 60 -4.46 -7.23 1.02
C ALA A 60 -4.95 -6.67 -0.34
N ILE A 61 -4.37 -5.55 -0.79
CA ILE A 61 -4.66 -4.97 -2.11
C ILE A 61 -4.08 -5.84 -3.23
N GLU A 62 -2.84 -6.29 -3.06
CA GLU A 62 -2.16 -7.16 -4.03
C GLU A 62 -2.89 -8.51 -4.20
N ASP A 63 -3.26 -9.14 -3.08
CA ASP A 63 -3.98 -10.41 -3.08
C ASP A 63 -5.35 -10.27 -3.77
N GLY A 64 -6.04 -9.12 -3.60
CA GLY A 64 -7.28 -8.80 -4.31
C GLY A 64 -7.11 -8.66 -5.82
N ASN A 65 -6.08 -7.94 -6.28
CA ASN A 65 -5.79 -7.76 -7.70
C ASN A 65 -5.50 -9.08 -8.41
N ARG A 66 -4.77 -10.00 -7.76
CA ARG A 66 -4.45 -11.30 -8.37
C ARG A 66 -5.71 -12.13 -8.65
N PHE A 67 -6.64 -12.14 -7.70
CA PHE A 67 -7.90 -12.88 -7.86
C PHE A 67 -8.76 -12.31 -8.98
N GLU A 68 -8.83 -10.98 -9.12
CA GLU A 68 -9.55 -10.34 -10.24
C GLU A 68 -8.96 -10.71 -11.60
N VAL A 69 -7.63 -10.80 -11.71
CA VAL A 69 -6.94 -11.20 -12.95
C VAL A 69 -7.24 -12.66 -13.28
N GLU A 70 -7.18 -13.57 -12.30
CA GLU A 70 -7.47 -14.99 -12.50
C GLU A 70 -8.92 -15.22 -12.95
N ILE A 71 -9.90 -14.53 -12.34
CA ILE A 71 -11.32 -14.63 -12.76
C ILE A 71 -11.52 -14.16 -14.21
N LYS A 72 -10.91 -13.03 -14.60
CA LYS A 72 -11.05 -12.51 -15.96
C LYS A 72 -10.48 -13.49 -16.99
N ALA A 73 -9.31 -14.07 -16.70
CA ALA A 73 -8.69 -15.05 -17.58
C ALA A 73 -9.57 -16.31 -17.75
N GLU A 74 -10.17 -16.82 -16.67
CA GLU A 74 -11.06 -17.99 -16.73
C GLU A 74 -12.33 -17.71 -17.55
N GLN A 75 -12.93 -16.52 -17.39
CA GLN A 75 -14.12 -16.13 -18.16
C GLN A 75 -13.81 -15.99 -19.65
N GLU A 76 -12.67 -15.42 -20.01
CA GLU A 76 -12.25 -15.24 -21.40
C GLU A 76 -11.97 -16.58 -22.10
N GLU A 77 -11.26 -17.49 -21.42
CA GLU A 77 -10.99 -18.83 -21.93
C GLU A 77 -12.29 -19.62 -22.16
N LYS A 78 -13.24 -19.55 -21.22
CA LYS A 78 -14.54 -20.20 -21.35
C LYS A 78 -15.35 -19.65 -22.53
N LYS A 79 -15.29 -18.34 -22.76
CA LYS A 79 -15.96 -17.68 -23.89
C LYS A 79 -15.36 -18.15 -25.22
N LYS A 80 -14.04 -18.18 -25.33
CA LYS A 80 -13.32 -18.63 -26.53
C LYS A 80 -13.65 -20.08 -26.89
N GLN A 81 -13.64 -20.98 -25.90
CA GLN A 81 -13.98 -22.39 -26.12
C GLN A 81 -15.44 -22.59 -26.56
N ALA A 82 -16.37 -21.79 -26.04
CA ALA A 82 -17.77 -21.85 -26.45
C ALA A 82 -17.94 -21.41 -27.91
N GLU A 83 -17.22 -20.38 -28.32
CA GLU A 83 -17.24 -19.84 -29.68
C GLU A 83 -16.63 -20.82 -30.69
N GLU A 84 -15.49 -21.42 -30.37
CA GLU A 84 -14.87 -22.47 -31.18
C GLU A 84 -15.75 -23.74 -31.29
N LYS A 85 -16.43 -24.14 -30.21
CA LYS A 85 -17.38 -25.26 -30.25
C LYS A 85 -18.58 -24.93 -31.14
N LYS A 86 -19.09 -23.69 -31.09
CA LYS A 86 -20.19 -23.25 -31.96
C LYS A 86 -19.75 -23.28 -33.43
N GLN A 87 -18.61 -22.67 -33.75
CA GLN A 87 -18.06 -22.66 -35.11
C GLN A 87 -17.86 -24.08 -35.66
N ARG A 88 -17.28 -25.00 -34.87
CA ARG A 88 -17.13 -26.41 -35.28
C ARG A 88 -18.46 -27.10 -35.55
N ARG A 89 -19.48 -26.85 -34.72
CA ARG A 89 -20.82 -27.42 -34.91
C ARG A 89 -21.49 -26.88 -36.16
N ASP A 90 -21.34 -25.60 -36.44
CA ASP A 90 -21.94 -24.96 -37.61
C ASP A 90 -21.24 -25.43 -38.90
N ALA A 91 -19.90 -25.46 -38.93
CA ALA A 91 -19.13 -26.01 -40.04
C ALA A 91 -19.47 -27.48 -40.33
N PHE A 92 -19.67 -28.30 -39.29
CA PHE A 92 -20.07 -29.70 -39.45
C PHE A 92 -21.48 -29.84 -40.08
N LYS A 93 -22.43 -28.98 -39.68
CA LYS A 93 -23.77 -28.98 -40.29
C LYS A 93 -23.72 -28.56 -41.76
N GLU A 94 -22.92 -27.57 -42.09
CA GLU A 94 -22.76 -27.07 -43.46
C GLU A 94 -22.17 -28.15 -44.38
N LEU A 95 -21.08 -28.79 -43.95
CA LEU A 95 -20.50 -29.94 -44.66
C LEU A 95 -21.55 -31.03 -44.87
N LYS A 96 -22.26 -31.45 -43.81
CA LYS A 96 -23.29 -32.49 -43.93
C LYS A 96 -24.38 -32.14 -44.95
N SER A 97 -24.75 -30.86 -45.05
CA SER A 97 -25.78 -30.37 -45.98
C SER A 97 -25.28 -30.33 -47.43
N ALA A 98 -23.97 -30.15 -47.65
CA ALA A 98 -23.36 -30.15 -48.97
C ALA A 98 -23.16 -31.57 -49.58
N PHE A 99 -23.22 -32.62 -48.76
CA PHE A 99 -23.07 -34.02 -49.19
C PHE A 99 -24.41 -34.76 -49.38
N HIS A 100 -25.55 -34.09 -49.20
CA HIS A 100 -26.91 -34.63 -49.38
C HIS A 100 -27.61 -33.93 -50.53
#